data_AF-A0A1F3TRV3-F1
#
_entry.id   AF-A0A1F3TRV3-F1
#
_cell.length_a   1.000
_cell.length_b   1.000
_cell.length_c   1.000
_cell.angle_alpha   90.00
_cell.angle_beta   90.00
_cell.angle_gamma   90.00
#
_symmetry.space_group_name_H-M   'P 1'
#
loop_
_entity.id
_entity.type
_entity.pdbx_description
1 polymer ?
#
loop_
_entity_poly.entity_id
_entity_poly.type
_entity_poly.pdbx_seq_one_letter_code
_entity_poly.pdbx_strand_id
1 'polypeptide(L)'
;MKILLMTVSLLFSFSASAEECQFQNVVSSSTCTDDEFFVALWNGNIEIVEQKLQINPKLINSCPESTSYKNEFVTPLIFASCHSVYNKRAELVSILLKSGAANQINCESRFARMTALKCANAIQDNSVRQTVLKLLKAAGASN
;
A
#
# COMPACT_ATOMS: atom_id res chain seq x y z
N MET A 1 -26.22 44.81 27.69
CA MET A 1 -25.40 43.76 28.34
C MET A 1 -25.06 42.75 27.26
N LYS A 2 -23.80 42.73 26.81
CA LYS A 2 -23.31 41.87 25.74
C LYS A 2 -23.03 40.47 26.31
N ILE A 3 -23.67 39.44 25.77
CA ILE A 3 -23.19 38.06 25.92
C ILE A 3 -22.61 37.70 24.55
N LEU A 4 -21.29 37.68 24.51
CA LEU A 4 -20.48 37.39 23.33
C LEU A 4 -20.50 35.86 23.11
N LEU A 5 -21.24 35.38 22.12
CA LEU A 5 -21.05 34.02 21.62
C LEU A 5 -19.72 34.01 20.85
N MET A 6 -18.65 33.56 21.52
CA MET A 6 -17.42 33.17 20.84
C MET A 6 -17.63 31.79 20.20
N THR A 7 -18.06 31.77 18.94
CA THR A 7 -17.86 30.60 18.08
C THR A 7 -16.36 30.52 17.80
N VAL A 8 -15.67 29.63 18.50
CA VAL A 8 -14.30 29.25 18.20
C VAL A 8 -14.35 28.45 16.90
N SER A 9 -14.22 29.16 15.77
CA SER A 9 -13.90 28.55 14.48
C SER A 9 -12.48 27.99 14.59
N LEU A 10 -12.36 26.72 15.00
CA LEU A 10 -11.16 25.94 14.80
C LEU A 10 -11.00 25.73 13.28
N LEU A 11 -10.36 26.70 12.63
CA LEU A 11 -9.62 26.48 11.40
C LEU A 11 -8.51 25.50 11.74
N PHE A 12 -8.79 24.20 11.66
CA PHE A 12 -7.75 23.21 11.44
C PHE A 12 -7.21 23.46 10.03
N SER A 13 -6.22 24.35 9.97
CA SER A 13 -5.26 24.38 8.89
C SER A 13 -4.52 23.06 8.91
N PHE A 14 -5.10 22.02 8.29
CA PHE A 14 -4.34 20.83 7.94
C PHE A 14 -3.48 21.25 6.75
N SER A 15 -2.30 21.80 7.06
CA SER A 15 -1.22 21.86 6.09
C SER A 15 -0.92 20.42 5.70
N ALA A 16 -1.52 19.98 4.60
CA ALA A 16 -1.06 18.83 3.85
C ALA A 16 0.36 19.15 3.42
N SER A 17 1.32 18.77 4.28
CA SER A 17 2.73 18.82 4.02
C SER A 17 2.98 17.86 2.86
N ALA A 18 3.01 18.43 1.66
CA ALA A 18 3.52 17.83 0.43
C ALA A 18 5.06 17.74 0.43
N GLU A 19 5.64 17.48 1.60
CA GLU A 19 7.05 17.13 1.83
C GLU A 19 6.94 15.80 2.59
N GLU A 20 7.28 14.63 2.04
CA GLU A 20 8.60 14.25 1.54
C GLU A 20 8.48 13.25 0.35
N CYS A 21 8.44 13.76 -0.89
CA CYS A 21 9.00 13.02 -2.03
C CYS A 21 10.50 13.32 -2.11
N GLN A 22 11.28 12.86 -1.14
CA GLN A 22 12.73 12.93 -1.23
C GLN A 22 13.35 11.63 -0.75
N PHE A 23 13.67 10.72 -1.68
CA PHE A 23 14.92 9.96 -1.61
C PHE A 23 15.44 9.65 -3.02
N GLN A 24 16.54 10.35 -3.35
CA GLN A 24 17.59 10.04 -4.36
C GLN A 24 17.25 10.16 -5.86
N ASN A 25 17.66 11.31 -6.42
CA ASN A 25 18.26 11.49 -7.75
C ASN A 25 17.98 10.39 -8.80
N VAL A 26 16.83 10.39 -9.49
CA VAL A 26 16.70 10.15 -10.95
C VAL A 26 15.38 10.76 -11.48
N VAL A 27 15.53 11.84 -12.24
CA VAL A 27 14.85 12.29 -13.48
C VAL A 27 13.37 11.93 -13.80
N SER A 28 12.63 13.04 -14.05
CA SER A 28 11.55 13.32 -15.02
C SER A 28 10.11 12.82 -14.82
N SER A 29 9.30 13.74 -14.28
CA SER A 29 8.07 14.29 -14.89
C SER A 29 7.08 13.32 -15.55
N SER A 30 6.41 12.50 -14.73
CA SER A 30 4.98 12.23 -14.70
C SER A 30 4.75 11.15 -13.64
N THR A 31 3.61 11.14 -12.94
CA THR A 31 3.13 10.05 -12.05
C THR A 31 3.60 9.98 -10.58
N CYS A 32 3.50 11.06 -9.80
CA CYS A 32 3.65 10.98 -8.33
C CYS A 32 2.49 10.23 -7.61
N THR A 33 1.33 10.03 -8.25
CA THR A 33 0.12 9.54 -7.57
C THR A 33 0.12 8.03 -7.31
N ASP A 34 0.68 7.25 -8.24
CA ASP A 34 0.77 5.80 -8.08
C ASP A 34 1.94 5.46 -7.14
N ASP A 35 3.04 6.21 -7.23
CA ASP A 35 4.17 6.07 -6.31
C ASP A 35 3.77 6.35 -4.85
N GLU A 36 2.94 7.36 -4.59
CA GLU A 36 2.50 7.70 -3.23
C GLU A 36 1.74 6.55 -2.55
N PHE A 37 0.91 5.81 -3.31
CA PHE A 37 0.19 4.65 -2.77
C PHE A 37 1.14 3.52 -2.38
N PHE A 38 2.11 3.18 -3.23
CA PHE A 38 3.10 2.15 -2.94
C PHE A 38 4.09 2.58 -1.85
N VAL A 39 4.43 3.88 -1.76
CA VAL A 39 5.20 4.45 -0.64
C VAL A 39 4.43 4.29 0.68
N ALA A 40 3.12 4.55 0.69
CA ALA A 40 2.29 4.35 1.88
C ALA A 40 2.25 2.86 2.30
N LEU A 41 2.16 1.94 1.34
CA LEU A 41 2.28 0.49 1.60
C LEU A 41 3.65 0.12 2.17
N TRP A 42 4.73 0.67 1.61
CA TRP A 42 6.09 0.42 2.08
C TRP A 42 6.25 0.86 3.52
N ASN A 43 5.82 2.09 3.83
CA ASN A 43 5.94 2.73 5.14
C ASN A 43 4.93 2.21 6.19
N GLY A 44 3.94 1.41 5.78
CA GLY A 44 2.90 0.94 6.71
C GLY A 44 1.90 2.02 7.11
N ASN A 45 1.72 3.06 6.29
CA ASN A 45 0.77 4.14 6.56
C ASN A 45 -0.65 3.71 6.17
N ILE A 46 -1.32 3.08 7.12
CA ILE A 46 -2.67 2.51 6.96
C ILE A 46 -3.70 3.56 6.51
N GLU A 47 -3.68 4.74 7.14
CA GLU A 47 -4.66 5.80 6.89
C GLU A 47 -4.58 6.30 5.45
N ILE A 48 -3.37 6.55 4.95
CA ILE A 48 -3.18 6.96 3.54
C ILE A 48 -3.62 5.86 2.59
N VAL A 49 -3.31 4.59 2.88
CA VAL A 49 -3.72 3.45 2.05
C VAL A 49 -5.24 3.37 1.93
N GLU A 50 -5.95 3.44 3.05
CA GLU A 50 -7.42 3.40 3.05
C GLU A 50 -8.03 4.60 2.31
N GLN A 51 -7.52 5.80 2.58
CA GLN A 51 -7.96 7.02 1.91
C GLN A 51 -7.79 6.92 0.38
N LYS A 52 -6.62 6.47 -0.09
CA LYS A 52 -6.34 6.35 -1.53
C LYS A 52 -7.19 5.27 -2.19
N LEU A 53 -7.46 4.16 -1.51
CA LEU A 53 -8.37 3.12 -2.01
C LEU A 53 -9.81 3.61 -2.10
N GLN A 54 -10.25 4.47 -1.18
CA GLN A 54 -11.57 5.08 -1.22
C GLN A 54 -11.71 6.06 -2.40
N ILE A 55 -10.67 6.85 -2.67
CA ILE A 55 -10.64 7.82 -3.77
C ILE A 55 -10.51 7.11 -5.13
N ASN A 56 -9.63 6.11 -5.22
CA ASN A 56 -9.33 5.40 -6.45
C ASN A 56 -9.26 3.88 -6.20
N PRO A 57 -10.40 3.18 -6.20
CA PRO A 57 -10.44 1.74 -5.94
C PRO A 57 -9.71 0.92 -7.02
N LYS A 58 -9.46 1.49 -8.22
CA LYS A 58 -8.70 0.81 -9.26
C LYS A 58 -7.24 0.55 -8.87
N LEU A 59 -6.72 1.29 -7.89
CA LEU A 59 -5.38 1.08 -7.34
C LEU A 59 -5.21 -0.31 -6.76
N ILE A 60 -6.28 -0.94 -6.23
CA ILE A 60 -6.18 -2.21 -5.50
C ILE A 60 -5.56 -3.35 -6.31
N ASN A 61 -5.71 -3.28 -7.63
CA ASN A 61 -5.31 -4.28 -8.60
C ASN A 61 -4.41 -3.69 -9.70
N SER A 62 -3.83 -2.50 -9.46
CA SER A 62 -2.96 -1.85 -10.43
C SER A 62 -1.63 -2.62 -10.57
N CYS A 63 -1.08 -2.57 -11.77
CA CYS A 63 0.23 -3.12 -12.11
C CYS A 63 1.07 -1.97 -12.68
N PRO A 64 1.59 -1.05 -11.84
CA PRO A 64 2.40 0.05 -12.33
C PRO A 64 3.61 -0.49 -13.10
N GLU A 65 3.87 0.08 -14.28
CA GLU A 65 4.94 -0.37 -15.19
C GLU A 65 6.35 -0.16 -14.62
N SER A 66 6.47 0.77 -13.69
CA SER A 66 7.72 1.11 -13.04
C SER A 66 7.39 1.76 -11.71
N THR A 67 7.33 0.96 -10.65
CA THR A 67 7.67 1.56 -9.36
C THR A 67 9.18 1.80 -9.36
N SER A 68 9.64 2.91 -8.80
CA SER A 68 11.08 3.21 -8.63
C SER A 68 11.85 2.08 -7.90
N TYR A 69 11.10 1.16 -7.26
CA TYR A 69 11.56 -0.13 -6.76
C TYR A 69 11.73 -1.14 -7.91
N LYS A 70 12.82 -1.00 -8.68
CA LYS A 70 13.39 -2.02 -9.59
C LYS A 70 12.37 -2.78 -10.46
N ASN A 71 11.84 -2.19 -11.54
CA ASN A 71 11.28 -2.90 -12.72
C ASN A 71 10.38 -4.12 -12.45
N GLU A 72 9.69 -4.16 -11.32
CA GLU A 72 8.86 -5.29 -10.92
C GLU A 72 7.41 -4.87 -11.06
N PHE A 73 6.75 -5.41 -12.09
CA PHE A 73 5.32 -5.31 -12.27
C PHE A 73 4.64 -6.11 -11.15
N VAL A 74 4.30 -5.46 -10.04
CA VAL A 74 3.70 -6.11 -8.87
C VAL A 74 2.37 -5.44 -8.49
N THR A 75 1.42 -6.26 -8.06
CA THR A 75 0.19 -5.73 -7.45
C THR A 75 0.48 -5.16 -6.06
N PRO A 76 -0.39 -4.28 -5.53
CA PRO A 76 -0.32 -3.83 -4.15
C PRO A 76 -0.28 -4.98 -3.14
N LEU A 77 -1.04 -6.05 -3.37
CA LEU A 77 -1.08 -7.23 -2.49
C LEU A 77 0.25 -7.97 -2.46
N ILE A 78 0.90 -8.14 -3.63
CA ILE A 78 2.24 -8.71 -3.72
C ILE A 78 3.22 -7.78 -2.99
N PHE A 79 3.22 -6.49 -3.32
CA PHE A 79 4.12 -5.50 -2.74
C PHE A 79 4.03 -5.47 -1.20
N ALA A 80 2.83 -5.36 -0.63
CA ALA A 80 2.63 -5.40 0.82
C ALA A 80 3.15 -6.70 1.43
N SER A 81 2.97 -7.84 0.76
CA SER A 81 3.45 -9.14 1.24
C SER A 81 4.98 -9.27 1.24
N CYS A 82 5.67 -8.63 0.28
CA CYS A 82 7.13 -8.74 0.12
C CYS A 82 7.90 -7.66 0.91
N HIS A 83 7.35 -6.44 1.00
CA HIS A 83 8.15 -5.24 1.21
C HIS A 83 7.72 -4.34 2.37
N SER A 84 6.47 -4.41 2.82
CA SER A 84 5.98 -3.49 3.85
C SER A 84 6.75 -3.62 5.17
N VAL A 85 6.73 -2.57 5.99
CA VAL A 85 7.29 -2.63 7.36
C VAL A 85 6.70 -3.82 8.14
N TYR A 86 7.59 -4.53 8.85
CA TYR A 86 7.31 -5.80 9.52
C TYR A 86 6.07 -5.79 10.43
N ASN A 87 5.86 -4.72 11.20
CA ASN A 87 4.77 -4.63 12.17
C ASN A 87 3.40 -4.28 11.55
N LYS A 88 3.37 -3.75 10.33
CA LYS A 88 2.13 -3.34 9.63
C LYS A 88 1.74 -4.26 8.48
N ARG A 89 2.59 -5.23 8.15
CA ARG A 89 2.37 -6.17 7.03
C ARG A 89 1.05 -6.93 7.09
N ALA A 90 0.74 -7.55 8.22
CA ALA A 90 -0.50 -8.31 8.37
C ALA A 90 -1.75 -7.43 8.26
N GLU A 91 -1.69 -6.22 8.82
CA GLU A 91 -2.77 -5.23 8.78
C GLU A 91 -3.00 -4.74 7.35
N LEU A 92 -1.93 -4.35 6.63
CA LEU A 92 -2.00 -3.96 5.22
C LEU A 92 -2.56 -5.06 4.33
N VAL A 93 -2.06 -6.30 4.46
CA VAL A 93 -2.59 -7.43 3.70
C VAL A 93 -4.08 -7.64 4.00
N SER A 94 -4.49 -7.51 5.25
CA SER A 94 -5.91 -7.62 5.60
C SER A 94 -6.76 -6.53 4.95
N ILE A 95 -6.28 -5.29 4.91
CA ILE A 95 -7.01 -4.17 4.31
C ILE A 95 -7.15 -4.38 2.80
N LEU A 96 -6.04 -4.69 2.13
CA LEU A 96 -6.05 -4.94 0.69
C LEU A 96 -7.02 -6.08 0.31
N LEU A 97 -7.01 -7.18 1.06
CA LEU A 97 -7.95 -8.28 0.84
C LEU A 97 -9.41 -7.87 1.07
N LYS A 98 -9.70 -7.11 2.14
CA LYS A 98 -11.05 -6.57 2.41
C LYS A 98 -11.52 -5.59 1.34
N SER A 99 -10.59 -4.85 0.73
CA SER A 99 -10.84 -3.92 -0.37
C SER A 99 -10.96 -4.61 -1.75
N GLY A 100 -10.89 -5.94 -1.81
CA GLY A 100 -11.09 -6.70 -3.04
C GLY A 100 -9.82 -6.88 -3.88
N ALA A 101 -8.64 -6.83 -3.27
CA ALA A 101 -7.40 -7.20 -3.96
C ALA A 101 -7.51 -8.62 -4.51
N ALA A 102 -7.29 -8.75 -5.82
CA ALA A 102 -7.32 -10.05 -6.45
C ALA A 102 -6.06 -10.83 -6.10
N ASN A 103 -6.29 -12.08 -5.72
CA ASN A 103 -5.28 -13.02 -5.24
C ASN A 103 -4.29 -13.41 -6.34
N GLN A 104 -4.73 -13.26 -7.60
CA GLN A 104 -4.02 -13.61 -8.81
C GLN A 104 -4.28 -12.53 -9.84
N ILE A 105 -3.32 -11.63 -10.00
CA ILE A 105 -3.25 -10.77 -11.19
C ILE A 105 -1.92 -11.05 -11.81
N ASN A 106 -1.97 -11.38 -13.09
CA ASN A 106 -0.78 -11.46 -13.90
C ASN A 106 -0.43 -10.04 -14.34
N CYS A 107 0.17 -9.27 -13.44
CA CYS A 107 0.99 -8.16 -13.89
C CYS A 107 2.07 -8.82 -14.78
N GLU A 108 2.19 -8.42 -16.05
CA GLU A 108 3.11 -9.03 -17.02
C GLU A 108 4.57 -8.75 -16.62
N SER A 109 5.01 -9.37 -15.53
CA SER A 109 6.37 -9.35 -15.05
C SER A 109 7.16 -10.38 -15.84
N ARG A 110 8.27 -9.93 -16.43
CA ARG A 110 9.29 -10.79 -17.05
C ARG A 110 10.03 -11.66 -16.02
N PHE A 111 9.81 -11.44 -14.73
CA PHE A 111 10.38 -12.22 -13.64
C PHE A 111 9.33 -13.19 -13.07
N ALA A 112 9.72 -14.45 -12.95
CA ALA A 112 8.93 -15.62 -12.56
C ALA A 112 7.69 -15.32 -11.70
N ARG A 113 6.48 -15.53 -12.26
CA ARG A 113 5.14 -15.57 -11.63
C ARG A 113 5.18 -15.39 -10.09
N MET A 114 5.40 -14.16 -9.64
CA MET A 114 5.48 -13.84 -8.22
C MET A 114 4.06 -13.85 -7.67
N THR A 115 3.86 -14.46 -6.51
CA THR A 115 2.56 -14.49 -5.83
C THR A 115 2.71 -13.95 -4.42
N ALA A 116 1.63 -13.40 -3.88
CA ALA A 116 1.61 -12.94 -2.49
C ALA A 116 2.01 -14.07 -1.52
N LEU A 117 1.66 -15.33 -1.83
CA LEU A 117 2.06 -16.50 -1.04
C LEU A 117 3.58 -16.78 -1.09
N LYS A 118 4.22 -16.66 -2.27
CA LYS A 118 5.67 -16.82 -2.38
C LYS A 118 6.41 -15.77 -1.53
N CYS A 119 5.97 -14.51 -1.59
CA CYS A 119 6.52 -13.46 -0.74
C CYS A 119 6.24 -13.70 0.75
N ALA A 120 5.02 -14.09 1.10
CA ALA A 120 4.67 -14.38 2.49
C ALA A 120 5.53 -15.51 3.08
N ASN A 121 5.89 -16.53 2.30
CA ASN A 121 6.77 -17.61 2.76
C ASN A 121 8.21 -17.15 3.07
N ALA A 122 8.68 -16.07 2.41
CA ALA A 122 10.00 -15.49 2.62
C ALA A 122 10.08 -14.56 3.86
N ILE A 123 8.95 -14.29 4.53
CA ILE A 123 8.92 -13.49 5.75
C ILE A 123 9.70 -14.20 6.87
N GLN A 124 10.69 -13.51 7.44
CA GLN A 124 11.55 -14.05 8.50
C GLN A 124 10.81 -14.24 9.84
N ASP A 125 9.98 -13.26 10.24
CA ASP A 125 9.19 -13.36 11.45
C ASP A 125 8.10 -14.44 11.31
N ASN A 126 8.22 -15.53 12.07
CA ASN A 126 7.31 -16.66 11.96
C ASN A 126 5.86 -16.31 12.37
N SER A 127 5.66 -15.44 13.35
CA SER A 127 4.33 -15.05 13.82
C SER A 127 3.60 -14.24 12.74
N VAL A 128 4.28 -13.22 12.19
CA VAL A 128 3.77 -12.41 11.09
C VAL A 128 3.53 -13.27 9.86
N ARG A 129 4.49 -14.14 9.51
CA ARG A 129 4.36 -15.08 8.39
C ARG A 129 3.10 -15.93 8.49
N GLN A 130 2.89 -16.60 9.62
CA GLN A 130 1.71 -17.46 9.80
C GLN A 130 0.41 -16.66 9.72
N THR A 131 0.39 -15.43 10.23
CA THR A 131 -0.77 -14.55 10.13
C THR A 131 -1.08 -14.18 8.68
N VAL A 132 -0.09 -13.71 7.92
CA VAL A 132 -0.23 -13.36 6.50
C VAL A 132 -0.63 -14.57 5.66
N LEU A 133 0.00 -15.74 5.88
CA LEU A 133 -0.35 -16.97 5.17
C LEU A 133 -1.79 -17.42 5.44
N LYS A 134 -2.28 -17.28 6.68
CA LYS A 134 -3.70 -17.58 7.01
C LYS A 134 -4.65 -16.65 6.27
N LEU A 135 -4.37 -15.34 6.25
CA LEU A 135 -5.17 -14.36 5.53
C LEU A 135 -5.23 -14.66 4.03
N LEU A 136 -4.07 -14.89 3.40
CA LEU A 136 -3.98 -15.18 1.97
C LEU A 136 -4.68 -16.49 1.60
N LYS A 137 -4.50 -17.56 2.39
CA LYS A 137 -5.18 -18.84 2.15
C LYS A 137 -6.70 -18.72 2.34
N ALA A 138 -7.15 -17.98 3.36
CA ALA A 138 -8.57 -17.73 3.59
C ALA A 138 -9.20 -16.94 2.43
N ALA A 139 -8.43 -16.06 1.79
CA ALA A 139 -8.86 -15.35 0.59
C ALA A 139 -8.84 -16.23 -0.68
N GLY A 140 -8.27 -17.44 -0.64
CA GLY A 140 -8.16 -18.33 -1.80
C GLY A 140 -6.92 -18.10 -2.66
N ALA A 141 -5.85 -17.51 -2.10
CA ALA A 141 -4.58 -17.42 -2.80
C ALA A 141 -3.96 -18.81 -3.01
N SER A 142 -3.30 -19.02 -4.15
CA SER A 142 -2.52 -20.23 -4.47
C SER A 142 -1.12 -19.89 -4.96
N ASN A 143 -0.22 -20.87 -4.93
CA ASN A 143 1.18 -20.72 -5.37
C ASN A 143 1.35 -20.65 -6.89
#